data_AF-A0A1B6JCD9-F1
#
_entry.id   AF-A0A1B6JCD9-F1
#
_cell.length_a   1.000
_cell.length_b   1.000
_cell.length_c   1.000
_cell.angle_alpha   90.00
_cell.angle_beta   90.00
_cell.angle_gamma   90.00
#
_symmetry.space_group_name_H-M   'P 1'
#
loop_
_entity.id
_entity.type
_entity.pdbx_description
1 polymer ?
#
loop_
_entity_poly.entity_id
_entity_poly.type
_entity_poly.pdbx_seq_one_letter_code
_entity_poly.pdbx_strand_id
1 'polypeptide(L)'
;IVLREGQYYNPYFPGGAIGMAQALYNEIIEYSDGTPATQSQLAKDVSTFLKWTAEPEHDTRKKMFIKVLLIGGILIAMTTYWKRHKWITIKTRKVFYKPPTEK
;
A
#
# COMPACT_ATOMS: atom_id res chain seq x y z
N ILE A 1 0.16 13.55 33.40
CA ILE A 1 0.32 14.63 32.40
C ILE A 1 -0.41 15.84 32.94
N VAL A 2 0.26 16.98 33.05
CA VAL A 2 -0.39 18.23 33.47
C VAL A 2 -1.02 18.83 32.22
N LEU A 3 -2.35 18.92 32.18
CA LEU A 3 -3.08 19.54 31.08
C LEU A 3 -3.16 21.04 31.33
N ARG A 4 -2.86 21.84 30.30
CA ARG A 4 -3.14 23.28 30.33
C ARG A 4 -4.61 23.53 30.05
N GLU A 5 -5.08 24.71 30.39
CA GLU A 5 -6.44 25.12 30.06
C GLU A 5 -6.70 25.03 28.55
N GLY A 6 -7.84 24.48 28.16
CA GLY A 6 -8.19 24.18 26.77
C GLY A 6 -7.52 22.94 26.17
N GLN A 7 -6.76 22.15 26.96
CA GLN A 7 -6.21 20.86 26.52
C GLN A 7 -7.02 19.68 27.05
N TYR A 8 -7.17 18.66 26.21
CA TYR A 8 -7.86 17.41 26.49
C TYR A 8 -6.87 16.24 26.40
N TYR A 9 -7.11 15.19 27.17
CA TYR A 9 -6.26 14.00 27.17
C TYR A 9 -6.67 13.01 26.07
N ASN A 10 -5.71 12.57 25.25
CA ASN A 10 -5.88 11.48 24.29
C ASN A 10 -4.56 10.70 24.15
N PRO A 11 -4.50 9.40 24.48
CA PRO A 11 -3.27 8.61 24.42
C PRO A 11 -2.70 8.44 23.00
N TYR A 12 -3.51 8.62 21.95
CA TYR A 12 -3.05 8.50 20.57
C TYR A 12 -2.36 9.76 20.04
N PHE A 13 -2.60 10.92 20.67
CA PHE A 13 -1.94 12.17 20.27
C PHE A 13 -0.52 12.23 20.87
N PRO A 14 0.52 12.61 20.10
CA PRO A 14 1.87 12.72 20.63
C PRO A 14 1.93 13.65 21.86
N GLY A 15 2.44 13.14 22.99
CA GLY A 15 2.47 13.87 24.26
C GLY A 15 1.16 13.87 25.05
N GLY A 16 0.09 13.25 24.54
CA GLY A 16 -1.15 12.99 25.26
C GLY A 16 -2.09 14.18 25.46
N ALA A 17 -1.66 15.41 25.17
CA ALA A 17 -2.45 16.65 25.36
C ALA A 17 -2.79 17.28 24.01
N ILE A 18 -4.08 17.23 23.61
CA ILE A 18 -4.60 17.77 22.36
C ILE A 18 -5.50 18.99 22.62
N GLY A 19 -5.47 20.01 21.76
CA GLY A 19 -6.33 21.20 21.88
C GLY A 19 -7.75 21.01 21.33
N MET A 20 -8.05 19.86 20.72
CA MET A 20 -9.36 19.55 20.17
C MET A 20 -10.19 18.82 21.22
N ALA A 21 -11.36 19.36 21.55
CA ALA A 21 -12.35 18.69 22.38
C ALA A 21 -12.90 17.44 21.66
N GLN A 22 -13.50 16.52 22.42
CA GLN A 22 -14.22 15.40 21.82
C GLN A 22 -15.38 15.93 20.96
N ALA A 23 -15.31 15.67 19.65
CA ALA A 23 -16.29 16.16 18.68
C ALA A 23 -17.39 15.14 18.38
N LEU A 24 -17.14 13.85 18.60
CA LEU A 24 -18.06 12.77 18.25
C LEU A 24 -18.72 12.20 19.51
N TYR A 25 -20.03 12.09 19.48
CA TYR A 25 -20.88 11.47 20.49
C TYR A 25 -21.87 10.54 19.81
N ASN A 26 -22.44 9.58 20.55
CA ASN A 26 -23.47 8.72 20.01
C ASN A 26 -24.71 9.55 19.62
N GLU A 27 -25.33 9.18 18.50
CA GLU A 27 -26.61 9.70 18.00
C GLU A 27 -26.61 11.21 17.75
N ILE A 28 -25.45 11.79 17.43
CA ILE A 28 -25.32 13.22 17.09
C ILE A 28 -25.90 13.57 15.71
N ILE A 29 -26.03 12.58 14.82
CA ILE A 29 -26.67 12.70 13.51
C ILE A 29 -27.57 11.50 13.24
N GLU A 30 -28.51 11.64 12.32
CA GLU A 30 -29.31 10.53 11.79
C GLU A 30 -28.86 10.22 10.36
N TYR A 31 -28.47 8.98 10.12
CA TYR A 31 -28.16 8.51 8.77
C TYR A 31 -29.44 8.28 7.97
N SER A 32 -29.44 8.67 6.69
CA SER A 32 -30.58 8.48 5.79
C SER A 32 -30.88 7.01 5.45
N ASP A 33 -29.92 6.12 5.67
CA ASP A 33 -30.03 4.68 5.41
C ASP A 33 -30.42 3.85 6.65
N GLY A 34 -30.64 4.51 7.79
CA GLY A 34 -31.00 3.86 9.05
C GLY A 34 -29.84 3.22 9.79
N THR A 35 -28.59 3.47 9.39
CA THR A 35 -27.42 2.99 10.13
C THR A 35 -27.39 3.61 11.54
N PRO A 36 -27.14 2.83 12.61
CA PRO A 36 -27.01 3.38 13.96
C PRO A 36 -25.81 4.34 14.06
N ALA A 37 -26.07 5.61 14.41
CA ALA A 37 -25.06 6.65 14.50
C ALA A 37 -24.23 6.58 15.80
N THR A 38 -23.57 5.46 16.03
CA THR A 38 -22.63 5.30 17.15
C THR A 38 -21.35 6.11 16.90
N GLN A 39 -20.67 6.52 17.97
CA GLN A 39 -19.43 7.28 17.91
C GLN A 39 -18.36 6.60 17.04
N SER A 40 -18.22 5.28 17.16
CA SER A 40 -17.24 4.50 16.39
C SER A 40 -17.60 4.42 14.90
N GLN A 41 -18.88 4.31 14.58
CA GLN A 41 -19.37 4.32 13.20
C GLN A 41 -19.09 5.67 12.54
N LEU A 42 -19.42 6.78 13.22
CA LEU A 42 -19.14 8.13 12.75
C LEU A 42 -17.64 8.37 12.53
N ALA A 43 -16.80 7.94 13.48
CA ALA A 43 -15.35 8.06 13.35
C ALA A 43 -14.81 7.29 12.14
N LYS A 44 -15.35 6.08 11.87
CA LYS A 44 -14.98 5.26 10.71
C LYS A 44 -15.38 5.90 9.39
N ASP A 45 -16.59 6.45 9.31
CA ASP A 45 -17.12 7.04 8.08
C ASP A 45 -16.39 8.34 7.74
N VAL A 46 -16.17 9.22 8.71
CA VAL A 46 -15.37 10.45 8.51
C VAL A 46 -13.94 10.13 8.10
N SER A 47 -13.31 9.14 8.74
CA SER A 47 -11.94 8.72 8.37
C SER A 47 -11.88 8.15 6.94
N THR A 48 -12.90 7.41 6.52
CA THR A 48 -13.00 6.86 5.16
C THR A 48 -13.22 7.98 4.14
N PHE A 49 -14.07 8.95 4.45
CA PHE A 49 -14.27 10.14 3.62
C PHE A 49 -12.99 10.96 3.49
N LEU A 50 -12.28 11.23 4.60
CA LEU A 50 -11.00 11.94 4.58
C LEU A 50 -9.92 11.18 3.79
N LYS A 51 -9.95 9.83 3.82
CA LYS A 51 -9.07 9.03 2.98
C LYS A 51 -9.37 9.23 1.50
N TRP A 52 -10.64 9.27 1.13
CA TRP A 52 -11.07 9.54 -0.25
C TRP A 52 -10.72 10.97 -0.69
N THR A 53 -10.89 11.99 0.15
CA THR A 53 -10.52 13.37 -0.20
C THR A 53 -9.01 13.52 -0.36
N ALA A 54 -8.22 12.80 0.43
CA ALA A 54 -6.76 12.78 0.30
C ALA A 54 -6.27 11.99 -0.93
N GLU A 55 -6.96 10.90 -1.30
CA GLU A 55 -6.58 10.00 -2.41
C GLU A 55 -7.79 9.62 -3.28
N PRO A 56 -8.31 10.55 -4.11
CA PRO A 56 -9.50 10.29 -4.94
C PRO A 56 -9.24 9.26 -6.04
N GLU A 57 -7.98 9.05 -6.44
CA GLU A 57 -7.58 8.10 -7.47
C GLU A 57 -7.34 6.67 -6.94
N HIS A 58 -7.49 6.45 -5.63
CA HIS A 58 -7.15 5.21 -4.92
C HIS A 58 -7.68 3.94 -5.63
N ASP A 59 -8.95 3.94 -6.02
CA ASP A 59 -9.60 2.77 -6.61
C ASP A 59 -9.12 2.51 -8.05
N THR A 60 -8.99 3.58 -8.84
CA THR A 60 -8.45 3.49 -10.20
C THR A 60 -6.99 3.05 -10.19
N ARG A 61 -6.19 3.59 -9.27
CA ARG A 61 -4.79 3.23 -9.06
C ARG A 61 -4.65 1.75 -8.70
N LYS A 62 -5.46 1.23 -7.77
CA LYS A 62 -5.46 -0.20 -7.43
C LYS A 62 -5.91 -1.09 -8.58
N LYS A 63 -6.92 -0.67 -9.35
CA LYS A 63 -7.36 -1.40 -10.55
C LYS A 63 -6.25 -1.46 -11.61
N MET A 64 -5.54 -0.36 -11.84
CA MET A 64 -4.41 -0.32 -12.77
C MET A 64 -3.23 -1.15 -12.27
N PHE A 65 -2.95 -1.11 -10.96
CA PHE A 65 -1.90 -1.91 -10.36
C PHE A 65 -2.08 -3.42 -10.61
N ILE A 66 -3.30 -3.93 -10.45
CA ILE A 66 -3.61 -5.35 -10.74
C ILE A 66 -3.31 -5.70 -12.20
N LYS A 67 -3.70 -4.83 -13.15
CA LYS A 67 -3.40 -5.04 -14.58
C LYS A 67 -1.90 -5.05 -14.85
N VAL A 68 -1.17 -4.12 -14.25
CA VAL A 68 0.30 -4.01 -14.40
C VAL A 68 0.99 -5.24 -13.84
N LEU A 69 0.57 -5.74 -12.68
CA LEU A 69 1.15 -6.96 -12.10
C LEU A 69 0.91 -8.19 -12.98
N LEU A 70 -0.30 -8.36 -13.52
CA LEU A 70 -0.62 -9.50 -14.37
C LEU A 70 0.18 -9.48 -15.68
N ILE A 71 0.14 -8.34 -16.39
CA ILE A 71 0.86 -8.19 -17.66
C ILE A 71 2.38 -8.24 -17.41
N GLY A 72 2.85 -7.52 -16.40
CA GLY A 72 4.26 -7.51 -16.00
C GLY A 72 4.77 -8.89 -15.61
N GLY A 73 3.98 -9.68 -14.87
CA GLY A 73 4.33 -11.05 -14.50
C GLY A 73 4.53 -11.95 -15.72
N ILE A 74 3.63 -11.87 -16.71
CA ILE A 74 3.75 -12.62 -17.97
C ILE A 74 4.99 -12.15 -18.75
N LEU A 75 5.20 -10.85 -18.87
CA LEU A 75 6.37 -10.29 -19.56
C LEU A 75 7.69 -10.71 -18.90
N ILE A 76 7.76 -10.73 -17.56
CA ILE A 76 8.92 -11.19 -16.81
C ILE A 76 9.17 -12.68 -17.07
N ALA A 77 8.14 -13.52 -17.02
CA ALA A 77 8.26 -14.95 -17.30
C ALA A 77 8.78 -15.20 -18.73
N MET A 78 8.23 -14.51 -19.73
CA MET A 78 8.68 -14.64 -21.12
C MET A 78 10.11 -14.13 -21.31
N THR A 79 10.44 -12.97 -20.74
CA THR A 79 11.78 -12.36 -20.87
C THR A 79 12.84 -13.22 -20.20
N THR A 80 12.55 -13.77 -19.01
CA THR A 80 13.48 -14.67 -18.32
C THR A 80 13.67 -15.97 -19.09
N TYR A 81 12.61 -16.54 -19.67
CA TYR A 81 12.72 -17.69 -20.57
C TYR A 81 13.58 -17.37 -21.79
N TRP A 82 13.30 -16.27 -22.50
CA TRP A 82 14.06 -15.85 -23.67
C TRP A 82 15.54 -15.67 -23.33
N LYS A 83 15.83 -15.01 -22.20
CA LYS A 83 17.21 -14.84 -21.72
C LYS A 83 17.89 -16.18 -21.49
N ARG A 84 17.23 -17.15 -20.86
CA ARG A 84 17.80 -18.50 -20.68
C ARG A 84 18.04 -19.20 -22.01
N HIS A 85 17.09 -19.09 -22.95
CA HIS A 85 17.18 -19.71 -24.27
C HIS A 85 18.35 -19.13 -25.09
N LYS A 86 18.50 -17.81 -25.17
CA LYS A 86 19.60 -17.19 -25.94
C LYS A 86 20.98 -17.40 -25.32
N TRP A 87 21.06 -17.42 -23.99
CA TRP A 87 22.33 -17.58 -23.29
C TRP A 87 22.78 -19.03 -23.14
N ILE A 88 21.96 -20.01 -23.57
CA ILE A 88 22.28 -21.43 -23.39
C ILE A 88 23.61 -21.80 -24.05
N THR A 89 23.87 -21.32 -25.27
CA THR A 89 25.09 -21.64 -26.03
C THR A 89 26.36 -21.19 -25.31
N ILE A 90 26.35 -20.02 -24.67
CA ILE A 90 27.49 -19.54 -23.88
C ILE A 90 27.58 -20.31 -22.57
N LYS A 91 26.43 -20.55 -21.91
CA LYS A 91 26.37 -21.18 -20.59
C LYS A 91 26.74 -22.67 -20.61
N THR A 92 26.51 -23.39 -21.71
CA THR A 92 26.79 -24.83 -21.85
C THR A 92 28.09 -25.12 -22.63
N ARG A 93 28.80 -24.09 -23.09
CA ARG A 93 30.05 -24.24 -23.86
C ARG A 93 31.10 -24.99 -23.04
N LYS A 94 31.56 -26.14 -23.55
CA LYS A 94 32.73 -26.85 -23.04
C LYS A 94 33.97 -26.38 -23.79
N VAL A 95 35.04 -26.03 -23.06
CA VAL A 95 36.30 -25.57 -23.64
C VAL A 95 37.38 -26.57 -23.26
N PHE A 96 38.13 -27.04 -24.25
CA PHE A 96 39.27 -27.94 -24.07
C PHE A 96 40.51 -27.29 -24.65
N TYR A 97 41.60 -27.31 -23.89
CA TYR A 97 42.90 -26.82 -24.34
C TYR A 97 43.70 -27.98 -24.95
N LYS A 98 44.19 -27.81 -26.18
CA LYS A 98 45.13 -28.74 -26.82
C LYS A 98 46.48 -28.03 -26.96
N PRO A 99 47.53 -28.44 -26.22
CA PRO A 99 48.84 -27.83 -26.34
C PRO A 99 49.44 -28.12 -27.73
N PRO A 100 50.20 -27.18 -28.32
CA PRO A 100 50.87 -27.38 -29.59
C PRO A 100 52.02 -28.39 -29.45
N THR A 101 52.20 -29.27 -30.44
CA THR A 101 53.35 -30.18 -30.51
C THR A 101 54.59 -29.44 -30.99
N GLU A 102 55.70 -29.58 -30.27
CA GLU A 102 57.02 -29.10 -30.72
C GLU A 102 57.44 -29.88 -31.97
N LYS A 103 58.00 -29.17 -32.95
CA LYS A 103 58.53 -29.74 -34.21
C LYS A 103 59.97 -30.18 -34.04
#